data_AF-A0A429BYN2-F1
#
_entry.id   AF-A0A429BYN2-F1
#
_cell.length_a   1.000
_cell.length_b   1.000
_cell.length_c   1.000
_cell.angle_alpha   90.00
_cell.angle_beta   90.00
_cell.angle_gamma   90.00
#
_symmetry.space_group_name_H-M   'P 1'
#
loop_
_entity.id
_entity.type
_entity.pdbx_description
1 polymer ?
#
loop_
_entity_poly.entity_id
_entity_poly.type
_entity_poly.pdbx_seq_one_letter_code
_entity_poly.pdbx_strand_id
1 'polypeptide(L)'
;MILPAERELRAALARFASARIDHDVRPTGATSRALEDATYTLCVMTSSRSLDEALVAADALLRRYRSDRAAVSRQVLAVVDVPRSVAPAEAASDTSRLESAGA
;
A
#
# COMPACT_ATOMS: atom_id res chain seq x y z
N MET A 1 10.67 -14.44 8.83
CA MET A 1 9.36 -14.90 8.33
C MET A 1 9.06 -14.15 7.04
N ILE A 2 8.59 -14.83 6.00
CA ILE A 2 8.24 -14.19 4.71
C ILE A 2 6.91 -13.46 4.90
N LEU A 3 6.82 -12.20 4.49
CA LEU A 3 5.58 -11.41 4.57
C LEU A 3 4.48 -12.05 3.71
N PRO A 4 3.27 -12.31 4.26
CA PRO A 4 2.18 -12.93 3.51
C PRO A 4 1.69 -11.99 2.41
N ALA A 5 1.30 -12.52 1.24
CA ALA A 5 0.73 -11.68 0.20
C ALA A 5 -0.55 -10.97 0.70
N GLU A 6 -0.76 -9.72 0.29
CA GLU A 6 -1.89 -8.91 0.74
C GLU A 6 -3.25 -9.60 0.52
N ARG A 7 -3.39 -10.30 -0.61
CA ARG A 7 -4.60 -11.08 -0.94
C ARG A 7 -4.81 -12.26 0.02
N GLU A 8 -3.75 -12.95 0.39
CA GLU A 8 -3.82 -14.10 1.30
C GLU A 8 -4.21 -13.64 2.71
N LEU A 9 -3.62 -12.55 3.19
CA LEU A 9 -3.96 -11.94 4.47
C LEU A 9 -5.45 -11.53 4.52
N ARG A 10 -5.97 -10.90 3.45
CA ARG A 10 -7.40 -10.58 3.35
C ARG A 10 -8.29 -11.81 3.35
N ALA A 11 -7.89 -12.86 2.63
CA ALA A 11 -8.66 -14.10 2.59
C ALA A 11 -8.68 -14.82 3.95
N ALA A 12 -7.57 -14.78 4.70
CA ALA A 12 -7.51 -15.32 6.05
C ALA A 12 -8.44 -14.55 7.01
N LEU A 13 -8.42 -13.21 6.96
CA LEU A 13 -9.32 -12.37 7.76
C LEU A 13 -10.80 -12.62 7.44
N ALA A 14 -11.14 -12.76 6.16
CA ALA A 14 -12.51 -13.05 5.75
C ALA A 14 -12.99 -14.42 6.28
N ARG A 15 -12.13 -15.46 6.19
CA ARG A 15 -12.45 -16.79 6.72
C ARG A 15 -12.64 -16.78 8.24
N PHE A 16 -11.77 -16.07 8.96
CA PHE A 16 -11.91 -15.89 10.41
C PHE A 16 -13.24 -15.20 10.77
N ALA A 17 -13.59 -14.12 10.07
CA ALA A 17 -14.85 -13.41 10.30
C ALA A 17 -16.07 -14.33 10.05
N SER A 18 -16.08 -15.09 8.95
CA SER A 18 -17.14 -16.07 8.69
C SER A 18 -17.23 -17.14 9.77
N ALA A 19 -16.11 -17.75 10.15
CA ALA A 19 -16.08 -18.78 11.19
C ALA A 19 -16.55 -18.25 12.56
N ARG A 20 -16.22 -16.99 12.88
CA ARG A 20 -16.69 -16.32 14.10
C ARG A 20 -18.21 -16.15 14.08
N ILE A 21 -18.75 -15.62 12.98
CA ILE A 21 -20.20 -15.45 12.81
C ILE A 21 -20.93 -16.79 12.93
N ASP A 22 -20.44 -17.83 12.26
CA ASP A 22 -21.06 -19.17 12.30
C ASP A 22 -21.05 -19.76 13.71
N HIS A 23 -19.94 -19.60 14.45
CA HIS A 23 -19.83 -20.04 15.83
C HIS A 23 -20.75 -19.27 16.78
N ASP A 24 -20.83 -17.95 16.62
CA ASP A 24 -21.66 -17.08 17.45
C ASP A 24 -23.16 -17.35 17.22
N VAL A 25 -23.55 -17.67 15.98
CA VAL A 25 -24.94 -18.05 15.63
C VAL A 25 -25.28 -19.45 16.10
N ARG A 26 -24.36 -20.42 15.96
CA ARG A 26 -24.61 -21.82 16.31
C ARG A 26 -23.38 -22.48 16.94
N PRO A 27 -23.17 -22.32 18.26
CA PRO A 27 -22.00 -22.86 18.92
C PRO A 27 -22.07 -24.40 18.96
N THR A 28 -21.30 -25.02 18.07
CA THR A 28 -21.13 -26.47 17.96
C THR A 28 -19.65 -26.82 17.95
N GLY A 29 -19.32 -28.09 18.23
CA GLY A 29 -17.94 -28.57 18.14
C GLY A 29 -17.30 -28.44 16.76
N ALA A 30 -18.10 -28.40 15.68
CA ALA A 30 -17.58 -28.15 14.33
C ALA A 30 -17.23 -26.68 14.11
N THR A 31 -18.14 -25.77 14.49
CA THR A 31 -17.89 -24.31 14.40
C THR A 31 -16.76 -23.84 15.31
N SER A 32 -16.60 -24.45 16.50
CA SER A 32 -15.48 -24.14 17.41
C SER A 32 -14.15 -24.46 16.75
N ARG A 33 -14.01 -25.67 16.19
CA ARG A 33 -12.79 -26.08 15.47
C ARG A 33 -12.51 -25.19 14.27
N ALA A 34 -13.52 -24.87 13.48
CA ALA A 34 -13.34 -23.98 12.33
C ALA A 34 -12.85 -22.59 12.76
N LEU A 35 -13.35 -22.06 13.87
CA LEU A 35 -12.91 -20.80 14.44
C LEU A 35 -11.47 -20.89 15.00
N GLU A 36 -11.15 -21.98 15.70
CA GLU A 36 -9.80 -22.25 16.21
C GLU A 36 -8.77 -22.37 15.08
N ASP A 37 -9.09 -23.10 14.01
CA ASP A 37 -8.24 -23.26 12.83
C ASP A 37 -7.99 -21.93 12.10
N ALA A 38 -9.04 -21.12 11.94
CA ALA A 38 -8.92 -19.80 11.35
C ALA A 38 -8.09 -18.85 12.22
N THR A 39 -8.26 -18.92 13.55
CA THR A 39 -7.47 -18.16 14.53
C THR A 39 -6.00 -18.56 14.47
N TYR A 40 -5.70 -19.86 14.51
CA TYR A 40 -4.35 -20.39 14.42
C TYR A 40 -3.65 -19.96 13.12
N THR A 41 -4.36 -20.06 12.00
CA THR A 41 -3.85 -19.62 10.69
C THR A 41 -3.48 -18.13 10.71
N LEU A 42 -4.33 -17.26 11.28
CA LEU A 42 -4.02 -15.83 11.41
C LEU A 42 -2.80 -15.58 12.30
N CYS A 43 -2.70 -16.25 13.44
CA CYS A 43 -1.57 -16.12 14.36
C CYS A 43 -0.26 -16.51 13.67
N VAL A 44 -0.23 -17.66 13.00
CA VAL A 44 0.94 -18.11 12.24
C VAL A 44 1.27 -17.11 11.13
N MET A 45 0.30 -16.74 10.31
CA MET A 45 0.50 -15.84 9.16
C MET A 45 1.08 -14.47 9.55
N THR A 46 0.74 -13.99 10.74
CA THR A 46 1.19 -12.69 11.27
C THR A 46 2.35 -12.82 12.27
N SER A 47 2.84 -14.03 12.54
CA SER A 47 3.89 -14.32 13.54
C SER A 47 3.55 -13.82 14.96
N SER A 48 2.29 -13.95 15.36
CA SER A 48 1.76 -13.51 16.65
C SER A 48 1.35 -14.69 17.53
N ARG A 49 1.21 -14.46 18.84
CA ARG A 49 0.91 -15.51 19.84
C ARG A 49 -0.51 -15.49 20.34
N SER A 50 -1.24 -14.41 20.09
CA SER A 50 -2.65 -14.25 20.44
C SER A 50 -3.45 -13.70 19.26
N LEU A 51 -4.76 -13.91 19.28
CA LEU A 51 -5.66 -13.36 18.27
C LEU A 51 -5.61 -11.83 18.22
N ASP A 52 -5.57 -11.16 19.36
CA ASP A 52 -5.53 -9.69 19.42
C ASP A 52 -4.24 -9.15 18.79
N GLU A 53 -3.09 -9.76 19.11
CA GLU A 53 -1.82 -9.44 18.45
C GLU A 53 -1.90 -9.70 16.94
N ALA A 54 -2.52 -10.81 16.53
CA ALA A 54 -2.68 -11.15 15.12
C ALA A 54 -3.49 -10.11 14.35
N LEU A 55 -4.59 -9.63 14.93
CA LEU A 55 -5.45 -8.61 14.31
C LEU A 55 -4.74 -7.27 14.20
N VAL A 56 -4.01 -6.84 15.25
CA VAL A 56 -3.20 -5.61 15.23
C VAL A 56 -2.10 -5.71 14.17
N ALA A 57 -1.38 -6.84 14.11
CA ALA A 57 -0.34 -7.07 13.13
C ALA A 57 -0.91 -7.11 11.70
N ALA A 58 -2.04 -7.78 11.48
CA ALA A 58 -2.72 -7.82 10.20
C ALA A 58 -3.12 -6.42 9.72
N ASP A 59 -3.66 -5.57 10.60
CA ASP A 59 -4.04 -4.20 10.26
C ASP A 59 -2.82 -3.33 9.93
N ALA A 60 -1.72 -3.49 10.66
CA ALA A 60 -0.44 -2.84 10.34
C ALA A 60 0.09 -3.26 8.95
N LEU A 61 0.01 -4.55 8.61
CA LEU A 61 0.38 -5.06 7.29
C LEU A 61 -0.52 -4.49 6.18
N LEU A 62 -1.83 -4.45 6.39
CA LEU A 62 -2.77 -3.87 5.43
C LEU A 62 -2.54 -2.37 5.21
N ARG A 63 -2.21 -1.61 6.27
CA ARG A 63 -1.79 -0.20 6.14
C ARG A 63 -0.53 -0.08 5.29
N ARG A 64 0.48 -0.91 5.55
CA ARG A 64 1.73 -0.93 4.76
C ARG A 64 1.44 -1.19 3.28
N TYR A 65 0.66 -2.21 2.95
CA TYR A 65 0.31 -2.50 1.55
C TYR A 65 -0.45 -1.36 0.86
N ARG A 66 -1.33 -0.66 1.58
CA ARG A 66 -2.02 0.53 1.04
C ARG A 66 -1.03 1.67 0.77
N SER A 67 -0.09 1.93 1.69
CA SER A 67 0.94 2.96 1.53
C SER A 67 1.86 2.64 0.35
N ASP A 68 2.30 1.39 0.22
CA ASP A 68 3.15 0.93 -0.88
C ASP A 68 2.43 1.10 -2.23
N ARG A 69 1.15 0.71 -2.31
CA ARG A 69 0.34 0.94 -3.52
C ARG A 69 0.19 2.43 -3.85
N ALA A 70 -0.08 3.27 -2.85
CA ALA A 70 -0.23 4.71 -3.06
C ALA A 70 1.08 5.35 -3.56
N ALA A 71 2.23 4.90 -3.08
CA ALA A 71 3.53 5.34 -3.56
C ALA A 71 3.76 4.96 -5.03
N VAL A 72 3.46 3.70 -5.39
CA VAL A 72 3.54 3.24 -6.79
C VAL A 72 2.59 4.05 -7.68
N SER A 73 1.33 4.25 -7.25
CA SER A 73 0.36 5.05 -8.03
C SER A 73 0.85 6.49 -8.25
N ARG A 74 1.42 7.15 -7.23
CA ARG A 74 2.00 8.50 -7.39
C ARG A 74 3.16 8.51 -8.38
N GLN A 75 4.03 7.50 -8.33
CA GLN A 75 5.14 7.38 -9.27
C GLN A 75 4.64 7.18 -10.71
N VAL A 76 3.63 6.33 -10.92
CA VAL A 76 3.01 6.13 -12.23
C VAL A 76 2.40 7.44 -12.75
N LEU A 77 1.64 8.16 -11.92
CA LEU A 77 1.08 9.47 -12.27
C LEU A 77 2.18 10.47 -12.67
N ALA A 78 3.28 10.53 -11.93
CA ALA A 78 4.42 11.40 -12.24
C ALA A 78 5.15 11.04 -13.55
N VAL A 79 5.13 9.76 -13.96
CA VAL A 79 5.69 9.33 -15.26
C VAL A 79 4.76 9.68 -16.42
N VAL A 80 3.44 9.71 -16.19
CA VAL A 80 2.45 10.06 -17.21
C VAL A 80 2.38 11.58 -17.44
N ASP A 81 2.75 12.39 -16.43
CA ASP A 81 3.03 13.81 -16.60
C ASP A 81 4.33 14.02 -17.39
N VAL A 82 4.23 13.98 -18.72
CA VAL A 82 5.27 14.52 -19.63
C VAL A 82 5.44 16.00 -19.30
N PRO A 83 6.66 16.51 -19.03
CA PRO A 83 6.84 17.94 -18.87
C PRO A 83 6.49 18.60 -20.21
N ARG A 84 5.37 19.34 -20.26
CA ARG A 84 5.24 20.40 -21.26
C ARG A 84 6.33 21.39 -20.95
N SER A 85 7.39 21.33 -21.76
CA SER A 85 8.47 22.30 -21.85
C SER A 85 7.91 23.71 -21.67
N VAL A 86 8.14 24.30 -20.50
CA VAL A 86 8.14 25.76 -20.37
C VAL A 86 9.58 26.14 -20.69
N ALA A 87 9.83 26.39 -21.97
CA ALA A 87 11.06 27.04 -22.39
C ALA A 87 11.13 28.43 -21.73
N PRO A 88 12.25 28.80 -21.08
CA PRO A 88 12.51 30.21 -20.84
C PRO A 88 12.86 30.84 -22.20
N ALA A 89 11.98 31.72 -22.67
CA ALA A 89 12.30 32.64 -23.74
C ALA A 89 13.33 33.64 -23.21
N GLU A 90 14.62 33.31 -23.34
CA GLU A 90 15.69 34.29 -23.26
C GLU A 90 15.55 35.23 -24.46
N ALA A 91 14.92 36.36 -24.22
CA ALA A 91 14.88 37.47 -25.16
C ALA A 91 16.32 37.98 -25.35
N ALA A 92 16.78 37.86 -26.59
CA ALA A 92 17.96 38.49 -27.13
C ALA A 92 18.13 39.93 -26.62
N SER A 93 19.27 40.21 -25.99
CA SER A 93 19.77 41.57 -25.86
C SER A 93 20.79 41.81 -26.96
N ASP A 94 20.29 42.54 -27.95
CA ASP A 94 20.94 43.32 -28.99
C ASP A 94 22.46 43.29 -29.12
N THR A 95 22.85 42.86 -30.31
CA THR A 95 23.96 43.40 -31.07
C THR A 95 23.84 44.93 -31.20
N SER A 96 24.78 45.69 -30.64
CA SER A 96 25.14 46.99 -31.20
C SER A 96 26.64 47.09 -31.37
N ARG A 97 27.04 46.81 -32.61
CA ARG A 97 28.34 46.98 -33.23
C ARG A 97 28.25 48.23 -34.11
N LEU A 98 29.31 49.06 -34.11
CA LEU A 98 29.57 50.26 -34.94
C LEU A 98 28.89 51.54 -34.39
N GLU A 99 29.51 52.73 -34.29
CA GLU A 99 30.65 53.30 -35.03
C GLU A 99 31.15 54.64 -34.40
N SER A 100 32.41 55.04 -34.71
CA SER A 100 32.90 56.43 -34.89
C SER A 100 33.40 57.31 -33.72
N ALA A 101 34.72 57.50 -33.66
CA ALA A 101 35.51 58.76 -33.57
C ALA A 101 36.91 58.42 -33.00
N GLY A 102 38.04 58.57 -33.69
CA GLY A 102 38.49 59.74 -34.43
C GLY A 102 39.38 60.59 -33.53
N ALA A 103 40.69 60.32 -33.51
CA ALA A 103 41.74 61.19 -32.96
C ALA A 103 43.04 60.97 -33.74
#